data_AF-A0A662FYK4-F1
#
_entry.id   AF-A0A662FYK4-F1
#
_cell.length_a   1.000
_cell.length_b   1.000
_cell.length_c   1.000
_cell.angle_alpha   90.00
_cell.angle_beta   90.00
_cell.angle_gamma   90.00
#
_symmetry.space_group_name_H-M   'P 1'
#
loop_
_entity.id
_entity.type
_entity.pdbx_description
1 polymer ?
#
loop_
_entity_poly.entity_id
_entity_poly.type
_entity_poly.pdbx_seq_one_letter_code
_entity_poly.pdbx_strand_id
1 'polypeptide(L)'
;MSILFFKKLAIRIKRLCMNPSEAFKSIEKDPDFLGPFSIILITIAFAILNQFILAQNIFFMIEEFNIKQVMHGFLLSNIQLLLAVQLIIVILMWLIIFAINYSVSRMLGGEAESYALFSASGYLYITQLLHFLSDTVALLIAIRSMPVLAIFMINSKVDDIAKSVGFGIWLSNYGMNLSFIREFTGWLFTLWGGLLNVYLMREVCYLDSKRAIVGGIIAYILITIAAIFVNQMFYG
;
A
#
# COMPACT_ATOMS: atom_id res chain seq x y z
N MET A 1 -17.45 17.92 3.75
CA MET A 1 -16.13 17.73 4.42
C MET A 1 -15.48 19.12 4.53
N SER A 2 -15.10 19.58 5.73
CA SER A 2 -14.67 20.98 5.93
C SER A 2 -13.20 21.19 5.55
N ILE A 3 -12.82 22.42 5.14
CA ILE A 3 -11.42 22.80 4.86
C ILE A 3 -10.50 22.49 6.06
N LEU A 4 -11.04 22.62 7.28
CA LEU A 4 -10.34 22.32 8.52
C LEU A 4 -9.91 20.84 8.61
N PHE A 5 -10.74 19.91 8.12
CA PHE A 5 -10.43 18.49 8.11
C PHE A 5 -9.22 18.19 7.21
N PHE A 6 -9.20 18.68 5.98
CA PHE A 6 -8.08 18.47 5.06
C PHE A 6 -6.78 19.07 5.58
N LYS A 7 -6.86 20.25 6.21
CA LYS A 7 -5.69 20.87 6.86
C LYS A 7 -5.16 19.98 8.00
N LYS A 8 -6.03 19.46 8.86
CA LYS A 8 -5.66 18.55 9.96
C LYS A 8 -5.03 17.26 9.42
N LEU A 9 -5.63 16.66 8.39
CA LEU A 9 -5.11 15.44 7.75
C LEU A 9 -3.72 15.68 7.15
N ALA A 10 -3.53 16.75 6.38
CA ALA A 10 -2.24 17.08 5.77
C ALA A 10 -1.14 17.31 6.83
N ILE A 11 -1.46 17.98 7.94
CA ILE A 11 -0.53 18.18 9.05
C ILE A 11 -0.14 16.83 9.68
N ARG A 12 -1.10 15.93 9.89
CA ARG A 12 -0.84 14.59 10.45
C ARG A 12 0.01 13.75 9.51
N ILE A 13 -0.29 13.75 8.22
CA ILE A 13 0.52 13.09 7.19
C ILE A 13 1.96 13.62 7.22
N LYS A 14 2.13 14.96 7.17
CA LYS A 14 3.46 15.58 7.24
C LYS A 14 4.22 15.15 8.50
N ARG A 15 3.55 15.14 9.66
CA ARG A 15 4.16 14.70 10.92
C ARG A 15 4.50 13.21 10.90
N LEU A 16 3.65 12.34 10.37
CA LEU A 16 3.98 10.92 10.22
C LEU A 16 5.22 10.69 9.35
N CYS A 17 5.49 11.57 8.38
CA CYS A 17 6.69 11.50 7.56
C CYS A 17 7.94 12.10 8.23
N MET A 18 7.79 13.17 9.02
CA MET A 18 8.93 13.96 9.54
C MET A 18 9.20 13.78 11.03
N ASN A 19 8.15 13.62 11.84
CA ASN A 19 8.21 13.45 13.28
C ASN A 19 7.10 12.49 13.77
N PRO A 20 7.28 11.17 13.60
CA PRO A 20 6.27 10.17 13.94
C PRO A 20 5.84 10.19 15.41
N SER A 21 6.76 10.51 16.33
CA SER A 21 6.46 10.58 17.76
C SER A 21 5.39 11.64 18.05
N GLU A 22 5.57 12.87 17.56
CA GLU A 22 4.56 13.92 17.71
C GLU A 22 3.25 13.60 16.98
N ALA A 23 3.34 12.90 15.84
CA ALA A 23 2.16 12.48 15.11
C ALA A 23 1.29 11.54 15.93
N PHE A 24 1.88 10.47 16.48
CA PHE A 24 1.16 9.48 17.27
C PHE A 24 0.65 10.04 18.59
N LYS A 25 1.41 10.91 19.27
CA LYS A 25 0.89 11.68 20.42
C LYS A 25 -0.32 12.53 20.06
N SER A 26 -0.31 13.14 18.87
CA SER A 26 -1.44 13.96 18.41
C SER A 26 -2.66 13.14 17.98
N ILE A 27 -2.46 11.89 17.57
CA ILE A 27 -3.54 10.96 17.21
C ILE A 27 -4.14 10.36 18.47
N GLU A 28 -3.30 9.99 19.45
CA GLU A 28 -3.75 9.46 20.74
C GLU A 28 -4.60 10.46 21.51
N LYS A 29 -4.21 11.74 21.55
CA LYS A 29 -5.00 12.80 22.22
C LYS A 29 -6.33 13.15 21.54
N ASP A 30 -6.41 12.95 20.22
CA ASP A 30 -7.57 13.35 19.42
C ASP A 30 -7.84 12.30 18.32
N PRO A 31 -8.26 11.09 18.73
CA PRO A 31 -8.40 9.97 17.81
C PRO A 31 -9.58 10.14 16.88
N ASP A 32 -9.37 9.83 15.61
CA ASP A 32 -10.38 9.95 14.56
C ASP A 32 -10.38 8.75 13.61
N PHE A 33 -11.57 8.46 13.08
CA PHE A 33 -11.76 7.43 12.07
C PHE A 33 -11.59 7.95 10.64
N LEU A 34 -11.98 9.21 10.41
CA LEU A 34 -12.05 9.79 9.06
C LEU A 34 -10.66 10.01 8.45
N GLY A 35 -9.65 10.33 9.24
CA GLY A 35 -8.28 10.52 8.78
C GLY A 35 -7.68 9.26 8.15
N PRO A 36 -7.60 8.14 8.89
CA PRO A 36 -7.17 6.85 8.34
C PRO A 36 -7.97 6.42 7.12
N PHE A 37 -9.31 6.53 7.18
CA PHE A 37 -10.17 6.17 6.06
C PHE A 37 -9.87 7.01 4.81
N SER A 38 -9.57 8.30 4.98
CA SER A 38 -9.18 9.17 3.88
C SER A 38 -7.82 8.79 3.28
N ILE A 39 -6.83 8.42 4.12
CA ILE A 39 -5.54 7.89 3.64
C ILE A 39 -5.75 6.63 2.82
N ILE A 40 -6.59 5.72 3.30
CA ILE A 40 -6.96 4.49 2.59
C ILE A 40 -7.58 4.80 1.22
N LEU A 41 -8.57 5.68 1.14
CA LEU A 41 -9.20 6.03 -0.13
C LEU A 41 -8.20 6.64 -1.13
N ILE A 42 -7.33 7.53 -0.65
CA ILE A 42 -6.28 8.12 -1.49
C ILE A 42 -5.29 7.04 -1.95
N THR A 43 -4.93 6.09 -1.07
CA THR A 43 -4.06 4.96 -1.39
C THR A 43 -4.65 4.09 -2.50
N ILE A 44 -5.95 3.76 -2.43
CA ILE A 44 -6.66 3.01 -3.46
C ILE A 44 -6.69 3.78 -4.79
N ALA A 45 -6.96 5.09 -4.73
CA ALA A 45 -6.96 5.93 -5.94
C ALA A 45 -5.59 5.92 -6.64
N PHE A 46 -4.49 6.05 -5.90
CA PHE A 46 -3.14 5.96 -6.47
C PHE A 46 -2.79 4.55 -6.97
N ALA A 47 -3.23 3.50 -6.28
CA ALA A 47 -3.03 2.13 -6.74
C ALA A 47 -3.69 1.88 -8.11
N ILE A 48 -4.93 2.33 -8.28
CA ILE A 48 -5.67 2.23 -9.55
C ILE A 48 -5.03 3.12 -10.61
N LEU A 49 -4.60 4.33 -10.26
CA LEU A 49 -3.89 5.21 -11.17
C LEU A 49 -2.60 4.57 -11.71
N ASN A 50 -1.82 3.88 -10.87
CA ASN A 50 -0.62 3.17 -11.30
C ASN A 50 -0.94 2.05 -12.28
N GLN A 51 -2.00 1.27 -12.02
CA GLN A 51 -2.47 0.25 -12.96
C GLN A 51 -2.92 0.86 -14.29
N PHE A 52 -3.63 1.99 -14.24
CA PHE A 52 -4.10 2.69 -15.43
C PHE A 52 -2.95 3.22 -16.28
N ILE A 53 -1.95 3.84 -15.67
CA ILE A 53 -0.75 4.34 -16.35
C ILE A 53 0.00 3.18 -17.03
N LEU A 54 0.22 2.08 -16.31
CA LEU A 54 0.89 0.90 -16.86
C LEU A 54 0.13 0.29 -18.04
N ALA A 55 -1.19 0.18 -17.93
CA ALA A 55 -2.03 -0.45 -18.95
C ALA A 55 -2.04 0.30 -20.29
N GLN A 56 -1.60 1.57 -20.34
CA GLN A 56 -1.50 2.32 -21.60
C GLN A 56 -0.49 1.68 -22.58
N ASN A 57 0.57 1.08 -22.06
CA ASN A 57 1.65 0.51 -22.86
C ASN A 57 1.62 -1.03 -22.93
N ILE A 58 0.55 -1.68 -22.46
CA ILE A 58 0.43 -3.16 -22.50
C ILE A 58 -0.68 -3.58 -23.47
N PHE A 59 -0.30 -4.38 -24.45
CA PHE A 59 -1.18 -4.90 -25.50
C PHE A 59 -1.18 -6.42 -25.48
N PHE A 60 -2.34 -7.02 -25.73
CA PHE A 60 -2.45 -8.47 -25.91
C PHE A 60 -2.69 -8.75 -27.38
N MET A 61 -1.83 -9.58 -27.98
CA MET A 61 -2.05 -10.12 -29.31
C MET A 61 -2.58 -11.55 -29.19
N ILE A 62 -3.75 -11.79 -29.77
CA ILE A 62 -4.38 -13.10 -29.90
C ILE A 62 -4.25 -13.48 -31.38
N GLU A 63 -3.70 -14.66 -31.68
CA GLU A 63 -3.28 -15.09 -33.03
C GLU A 63 -4.35 -14.95 -34.13
N GLU A 64 -5.63 -14.83 -33.80
CA GLU A 64 -6.73 -14.77 -34.76
C GLU A 64 -7.35 -13.38 -35.00
N PHE A 65 -6.96 -12.34 -34.25
CA PHE A 65 -7.55 -11.00 -34.41
C PHE A 65 -6.53 -9.85 -34.35
N ASN A 66 -6.80 -8.83 -35.18
CA ASN A 66 -6.17 -7.50 -35.13
C ASN A 66 -5.87 -7.05 -33.70
N ILE A 67 -4.69 -6.45 -33.52
CA ILE A 67 -4.18 -5.85 -32.27
C ILE A 67 -5.32 -5.10 -31.57
N LYS A 68 -5.82 -5.64 -30.46
CA LYS A 68 -6.76 -4.94 -29.59
C LYS A 68 -6.04 -4.54 -28.31
N GLN A 69 -6.24 -3.31 -27.89
CA GLN A 69 -5.80 -2.81 -26.59
C GLN A 69 -6.70 -3.41 -25.49
N VAL A 70 -6.55 -4.72 -25.25
CA VAL A 70 -7.46 -5.49 -24.38
C VAL A 70 -7.30 -5.13 -22.90
N MET A 71 -6.09 -4.79 -22.43
CA MET A 71 -5.84 -4.48 -21.01
C MET A 71 -6.59 -3.22 -20.54
N HIS A 72 -6.51 -2.14 -21.32
CA HIS A 72 -7.15 -0.86 -20.98
C HIS A 72 -8.68 -0.99 -20.98
N GLY A 73 -9.23 -1.67 -21.99
CA GLY A 73 -10.68 -1.95 -22.07
C GLY A 73 -11.17 -2.85 -20.94
N PHE A 74 -10.38 -3.86 -20.54
CA PHE A 74 -10.71 -4.77 -19.44
C PHE A 74 -10.67 -4.07 -18.07
N LEU A 75 -9.70 -3.19 -17.82
CA LEU A 75 -9.63 -2.40 -16.58
C LEU A 75 -10.83 -1.45 -16.46
N LEU A 76 -11.19 -0.77 -17.54
CA LEU A 76 -12.34 0.14 -17.56
C LEU A 76 -13.67 -0.61 -17.33
N SER A 77 -13.84 -1.79 -17.92
CA SER A 77 -15.07 -2.57 -17.76
C SER A 77 -15.21 -3.21 -16.37
N ASN A 78 -14.10 -3.46 -15.67
CA ASN A 78 -14.10 -4.12 -14.36
C ASN A 78 -13.70 -3.21 -13.19
N ILE A 79 -13.63 -1.89 -13.40
CA ILE A 79 -13.16 -0.94 -12.38
C ILE A 79 -13.97 -1.02 -11.08
N GLN A 80 -15.28 -1.27 -11.19
CA GLN A 80 -16.17 -1.41 -10.03
C GLN A 80 -15.83 -2.64 -9.19
N LEU A 81 -15.54 -3.77 -9.84
CA LEU A 81 -15.14 -5.01 -9.18
C LEU A 81 -13.77 -4.86 -8.52
N LEU A 82 -12.81 -4.24 -9.22
CA LEU A 82 -11.48 -3.95 -8.69
C LEU A 82 -11.54 -3.05 -7.45
N LEU A 83 -12.32 -1.97 -7.51
CA LEU A 83 -12.57 -1.07 -6.37
C LEU A 83 -13.18 -1.82 -5.18
N ALA A 84 -14.19 -2.66 -5.42
CA ALA A 84 -14.87 -3.41 -4.37
C ALA A 84 -13.91 -4.38 -3.67
N VAL A 85 -13.15 -5.18 -4.44
CA VAL A 85 -12.16 -6.12 -3.89
C VAL A 85 -11.10 -5.37 -3.09
N GLN A 86 -10.58 -4.26 -3.61
CA GLN A 86 -9.53 -3.51 -2.94
C GLN A 86 -10.01 -2.83 -1.66
N LEU A 87 -11.25 -2.33 -1.62
CA LEU A 87 -11.87 -1.81 -0.41
C LEU A 87 -12.01 -2.90 0.66
N ILE A 88 -12.47 -4.10 0.29
CA ILE A 88 -12.61 -5.23 1.21
C ILE A 88 -11.25 -5.62 1.79
N ILE A 89 -10.23 -5.78 0.94
CA ILE A 89 -8.87 -6.13 1.37
C ILE A 89 -8.34 -5.10 2.36
N VAL A 90 -8.47 -3.80 2.06
CA VAL A 90 -7.92 -2.74 2.91
C VAL A 90 -8.65 -2.63 4.24
N ILE A 91 -9.98 -2.78 4.26
CA ILE A 91 -10.76 -2.80 5.51
C ILE A 91 -10.36 -4.01 6.36
N LEU A 92 -10.29 -5.20 5.76
CA LEU A 92 -9.88 -6.42 6.45
C LEU A 92 -8.46 -6.27 7.02
N MET A 93 -7.52 -5.77 6.22
CA MET A 93 -6.15 -5.54 6.65
C MET A 93 -6.06 -4.49 7.76
N TRP A 94 -6.90 -3.45 7.75
CA TRP A 94 -6.95 -2.48 8.84
C TRP A 94 -7.36 -3.15 10.16
N LEU A 95 -8.40 -3.99 10.15
CA LEU A 95 -8.82 -4.76 11.32
C LEU A 95 -7.72 -5.69 11.82
N ILE A 96 -7.00 -6.37 10.91
CA ILE A 96 -5.88 -7.26 11.24
C ILE A 96 -4.73 -6.47 11.87
N ILE A 97 -4.33 -5.33 11.27
CA ILE A 97 -3.27 -4.47 11.79
C ILE A 97 -3.62 -4.01 13.21
N PHE A 98 -4.86 -3.59 13.44
CA PHE A 98 -5.34 -3.25 14.77
C PHE A 98 -5.25 -4.44 15.72
N ALA A 99 -5.80 -5.60 15.35
CA ALA A 99 -5.84 -6.79 16.20
C ALA A 99 -4.43 -7.26 16.60
N ILE A 100 -3.48 -7.25 15.66
CA ILE A 100 -2.09 -7.61 15.92
C ILE A 100 -1.46 -6.59 16.87
N ASN A 101 -1.56 -5.29 16.57
CA ASN A 101 -0.99 -4.25 17.43
C ASN A 101 -1.58 -4.29 18.84
N TYR A 102 -2.90 -4.48 18.94
CA TYR A 102 -3.59 -4.63 20.22
C TYR A 102 -3.09 -5.85 21.00
N SER A 103 -3.00 -7.01 20.35
CA SER A 103 -2.55 -8.25 20.99
C SER A 103 -1.11 -8.16 21.47
N VAL A 104 -0.19 -7.71 20.61
CA VAL A 104 1.23 -7.54 20.95
C VAL A 104 1.41 -6.51 22.08
N SER A 105 0.70 -5.39 22.01
CA SER A 105 0.70 -4.38 23.05
C SER A 105 0.26 -4.96 24.40
N ARG A 106 -0.86 -5.69 24.44
CA ARG A 106 -1.38 -6.32 25.67
C ARG A 106 -0.43 -7.35 26.26
N MET A 107 0.21 -8.16 25.42
CA MET A 107 1.21 -9.14 25.87
C MET A 107 2.43 -8.51 26.53
N LEU A 108 2.78 -7.27 26.14
CA LEU A 108 3.93 -6.52 26.69
C LEU A 108 3.55 -5.56 27.84
N GLY A 109 2.28 -5.60 28.28
CA GLY A 109 1.76 -4.78 29.36
C GLY A 109 1.36 -3.36 28.93
N GLY A 110 1.00 -3.16 27.67
CA GLY A 110 0.53 -1.87 27.16
C GLY A 110 -0.88 -1.54 27.64
N GLU A 111 -1.13 -0.24 27.86
CA GLU A 111 -2.37 0.28 28.44
C GLU A 111 -3.19 1.12 27.44
N ALA A 112 -2.92 0.96 26.14
CA ALA A 112 -3.56 1.75 25.08
C ALA A 112 -5.10 1.68 25.15
N GLU A 113 -5.74 2.83 24.97
CA GLU A 113 -7.17 2.88 24.67
C GLU A 113 -7.45 2.28 23.29
N SER A 114 -8.43 1.38 23.21
CA SER A 114 -8.75 0.65 21.96
C SER A 114 -9.10 1.58 20.81
N TYR A 115 -9.80 2.68 21.07
CA TYR A 115 -10.20 3.64 20.03
C TYR A 115 -9.01 4.43 19.48
N ALA A 116 -8.10 4.89 20.36
CA ALA A 116 -6.87 5.56 19.96
C ALA A 116 -5.95 4.64 19.16
N LEU A 117 -5.80 3.38 19.60
CA LEU A 117 -5.00 2.39 18.90
C LEU A 117 -5.60 2.02 17.54
N PHE A 118 -6.93 1.89 17.45
CA PHE A 118 -7.62 1.64 16.19
C PHE A 118 -7.39 2.77 15.18
N SER A 119 -7.54 4.03 15.61
CA SER A 119 -7.21 5.19 14.79
C SER A 119 -5.75 5.20 14.34
N ALA A 120 -4.80 5.05 15.28
CA ALA A 120 -3.37 5.04 15.00
C ALA A 120 -2.95 3.92 14.05
N SER A 121 -3.53 2.73 14.19
CA SER A 121 -3.25 1.58 13.32
C SER A 121 -3.61 1.87 11.86
N GLY A 122 -4.68 2.63 11.62
CA GLY A 122 -5.09 2.99 10.27
C GLY A 122 -4.19 4.07 9.66
N TYR A 123 -3.56 4.92 10.47
CA TYR A 123 -2.55 5.86 10.00
C TYR A 123 -1.27 5.17 9.49
N LEU A 124 -1.03 3.90 9.80
CA LEU A 124 0.10 3.14 9.26
C LEU A 124 0.03 2.96 7.73
N TYR A 125 -1.17 3.07 7.13
CA TYR A 125 -1.36 3.08 5.67
C TYR A 125 -0.65 4.25 4.97
N ILE A 126 -0.12 5.23 5.71
CA ILE A 126 0.73 6.27 5.13
C ILE A 126 1.94 5.67 4.38
N THR A 127 2.48 4.55 4.85
CA THR A 127 3.60 3.86 4.19
C THR A 127 3.22 3.38 2.80
N GLN A 128 2.05 2.74 2.68
CA GLN A 128 1.49 2.28 1.40
C GLN A 128 1.19 3.46 0.48
N LEU A 129 0.64 4.55 1.02
CA LEU A 129 0.36 5.76 0.27
C LEU A 129 1.64 6.36 -0.33
N LEU A 130 2.69 6.51 0.49
CA LEU A 130 3.97 7.06 0.04
C LEU A 130 4.64 6.15 -1.00
N HIS A 131 4.55 4.84 -0.82
CA HIS A 131 5.02 3.87 -1.81
C HIS A 131 4.32 4.04 -3.15
N PHE A 132 2.98 4.04 -3.17
CA PHE A 132 2.24 4.21 -4.42
C PHE A 132 2.48 5.58 -5.04
N LEU A 133 2.56 6.64 -4.26
CA LEU A 133 2.86 7.99 -4.76
C LEU A 133 4.25 8.06 -5.40
N SER A 134 5.26 7.46 -4.78
CA SER A 134 6.60 7.37 -5.34
C SER A 134 6.60 6.55 -6.64
N ASP A 135 5.87 5.44 -6.68
CA ASP A 135 5.71 4.62 -7.88
C ASP A 135 4.97 5.36 -8.99
N THR A 136 3.91 6.12 -8.67
CA THR A 136 3.19 6.97 -9.64
C THR A 136 4.13 7.98 -10.29
N VAL A 137 4.94 8.67 -9.48
CA VAL A 137 5.89 9.67 -9.99
C VAL A 137 6.92 8.99 -10.91
N ALA A 138 7.48 7.86 -10.49
CA ALA A 138 8.43 7.10 -11.29
C ALA A 138 7.81 6.66 -12.63
N LEU A 139 6.60 6.12 -12.59
CA LEU A 139 5.85 5.72 -13.78
C LEU A 139 5.57 6.88 -14.72
N LEU A 140 5.07 8.02 -14.21
CA LEU A 140 4.76 9.19 -15.04
C LEU A 140 5.99 9.72 -15.80
N ILE A 141 7.17 9.63 -15.20
CA ILE A 141 8.43 10.02 -15.85
C ILE A 141 8.87 8.95 -16.85
N ALA A 142 8.83 7.68 -16.46
CA ALA A 142 9.36 6.58 -17.25
C ALA A 142 8.48 6.19 -18.45
N ILE A 143 7.15 6.24 -18.32
CA ILE A 143 6.18 5.68 -19.28
C ILE A 143 6.35 6.23 -20.70
N ARG A 144 6.79 7.50 -20.83
CA ARG A 144 7.05 8.16 -22.12
C ARG A 144 8.21 7.53 -22.91
N SER A 145 9.12 6.86 -22.20
CA SER A 145 10.30 6.21 -22.78
C SER A 145 10.17 4.69 -22.88
N MET A 146 9.08 4.12 -22.36
CA MET A 146 8.89 2.67 -22.35
C MET A 146 8.30 2.20 -23.69
N PRO A 147 8.88 1.15 -24.30
CA PRO A 147 8.29 0.54 -25.49
C PRO A 147 6.99 -0.17 -25.11
N VAL A 148 6.12 -0.36 -26.10
CA VAL A 148 4.90 -1.14 -25.94
C VAL A 148 5.25 -2.60 -25.60
N LEU A 149 4.68 -3.12 -24.51
CA LEU A 149 4.74 -4.53 -24.16
C LEU A 149 3.61 -5.27 -24.87
N ALA A 150 3.95 -6.08 -25.87
CA ALA A 150 3.01 -6.98 -26.52
C ALA A 150 3.12 -8.40 -25.95
N ILE A 151 2.03 -8.92 -25.39
CA ILE A 151 1.95 -10.28 -24.86
C ILE A 151 1.19 -11.15 -25.86
N PHE A 152 1.88 -12.13 -26.44
CA PHE A 152 1.30 -13.08 -27.39
C PHE A 152 0.67 -14.27 -26.65
N MET A 153 -0.58 -14.59 -26.99
CA MET A 153 -1.30 -15.74 -26.43
C MET A 153 -1.42 -16.84 -27.49
N ILE A 154 -0.64 -17.93 -27.37
CA ILE A 154 -0.62 -19.06 -28.32
C ILE A 154 -1.73 -20.09 -28.02
N ASN A 155 -2.29 -20.04 -26.82
CA ASN A 155 -3.53 -20.71 -26.45
C ASN A 155 -4.19 -19.80 -25.40
N SER A 156 -5.50 -19.77 -25.29
CA SER A 156 -6.27 -18.91 -24.35
C SER A 156 -5.86 -18.99 -22.87
N LYS A 157 -4.88 -19.85 -22.54
CA LYS A 157 -4.14 -19.87 -21.27
C LYS A 157 -2.76 -19.28 -21.48
N VAL A 158 -2.54 -18.11 -20.92
CA VAL A 158 -1.18 -17.60 -20.72
C VAL A 158 -0.66 -18.15 -19.42
N ASP A 159 0.54 -18.70 -19.42
CA ASP A 159 1.25 -19.04 -18.19
C ASP A 159 1.50 -17.76 -17.38
N ASP A 160 0.88 -17.65 -16.20
CA ASP A 160 0.99 -16.47 -15.35
C ASP A 160 2.44 -16.24 -14.88
N ILE A 161 3.26 -17.30 -14.84
CA ILE A 161 4.70 -17.20 -14.60
C ILE A 161 5.37 -16.47 -15.77
N ALA A 162 5.07 -16.83 -17.01
CA ALA A 162 5.64 -16.19 -18.19
C ALA A 162 5.24 -14.71 -18.31
N LYS A 163 3.99 -14.36 -17.95
CA LYS A 163 3.56 -12.95 -17.82
C LYS A 163 4.37 -12.19 -16.78
N SER A 164 4.50 -12.76 -15.57
CA SER A 164 5.22 -12.13 -14.46
C SER A 164 6.69 -11.89 -14.82
N VAL A 165 7.35 -12.90 -15.39
CA VAL A 165 8.75 -12.82 -15.83
C VAL A 165 8.91 -11.82 -16.98
N GLY A 166 8.05 -11.87 -18.00
CA GLY A 166 8.09 -10.93 -19.13
C GLY A 166 7.86 -9.49 -18.71
N PHE A 167 6.93 -9.26 -17.78
CA PHE A 167 6.67 -7.94 -17.21
C PHE A 167 7.85 -7.43 -16.37
N GLY A 168 8.50 -8.31 -15.60
CA GLY A 168 9.72 -8.00 -14.85
C GLY A 168 10.87 -7.57 -15.77
N ILE A 169 11.12 -8.32 -16.83
CA ILE A 169 12.15 -8.00 -17.84
C ILE A 169 11.84 -6.67 -18.54
N TRP A 170 10.57 -6.41 -18.86
CA TRP A 170 10.16 -5.16 -19.49
C TRP A 170 10.41 -3.94 -18.57
N LEU A 171 10.11 -4.07 -17.28
CA LEU A 171 10.39 -3.02 -16.28
C LEU A 171 11.87 -2.83 -15.98
N SER A 172 12.69 -3.88 -16.05
CA SER A 172 14.13 -3.78 -15.78
C SER A 172 14.90 -3.14 -16.93
N ASN A 173 14.46 -3.39 -18.17
CA ASN A 173 15.21 -3.01 -19.36
C ASN A 173 14.85 -1.61 -19.91
N TYR A 174 13.72 -1.04 -19.50
CA TYR A 174 13.21 0.22 -20.06
C TYR A 174 12.69 1.20 -19.01
N GLY A 175 12.88 2.49 -19.27
CA GLY A 175 12.42 3.59 -18.41
C GLY A 175 13.13 3.61 -17.05
N MET A 176 14.31 4.23 -16.96
CA MET A 176 15.04 4.48 -15.69
C MET A 176 15.23 3.25 -14.76
N ASN A 177 15.20 2.02 -15.30
CA ASN A 177 15.17 0.79 -14.51
C ASN A 177 14.11 0.86 -13.39
N LEU A 178 12.84 0.96 -13.79
CA LEU A 178 11.70 1.02 -12.88
C LEU A 178 11.69 -0.12 -11.86
N SER A 179 12.23 -1.30 -12.20
CA SER A 179 12.39 -2.41 -11.25
C SER A 179 13.21 -1.97 -10.04
N PHE A 180 14.38 -1.37 -10.26
CA PHE A 180 15.23 -0.89 -9.17
C PHE A 180 14.54 0.18 -8.32
N ILE A 181 13.86 1.15 -8.94
CA ILE A 181 13.16 2.21 -8.22
C ILE A 181 12.04 1.62 -7.35
N ARG A 182 11.27 0.67 -7.87
CA ARG A 182 10.19 -0.01 -7.16
C ARG A 182 10.72 -0.85 -6.00
N GLU A 183 11.79 -1.61 -6.21
CA GLU A 183 12.41 -2.41 -5.16
C GLU A 183 13.00 -1.52 -4.06
N PHE A 184 13.72 -0.46 -4.43
CA PHE A 184 14.30 0.49 -3.48
C PHE A 184 13.24 1.21 -2.65
N THR A 185 12.19 1.74 -3.31
CA THR A 185 11.10 2.43 -2.62
C THR A 185 10.29 1.47 -1.76
N GLY A 186 10.03 0.25 -2.24
CA GLY A 186 9.39 -0.82 -1.48
C GLY A 186 10.16 -1.14 -0.20
N TRP A 187 11.47 -1.34 -0.29
CA TRP A 187 12.33 -1.56 0.88
C TRP A 187 12.34 -0.36 1.84
N LEU A 188 12.45 0.86 1.31
CA LEU A 188 12.46 2.08 2.12
C LEU A 188 11.17 2.24 2.94
N PHE A 189 10.01 2.07 2.30
CA PHE A 189 8.72 2.21 2.98
C PHE A 189 8.38 1.01 3.87
N THR A 190 8.94 -0.17 3.60
CA THR A 190 8.92 -1.33 4.50
C THR A 190 9.64 -1.00 5.80
N LEU A 191 10.87 -0.49 5.74
CA LEU A 191 11.61 -0.04 6.92
C LEU A 191 10.88 1.08 7.66
N TRP A 192 10.33 2.05 6.93
CA TRP A 192 9.55 3.13 7.52
C TRP A 192 8.31 2.59 8.26
N GLY A 193 7.63 1.59 7.70
CA GLY A 193 6.49 0.94 8.35
C GLY A 193 6.86 0.22 9.64
N GLY A 194 8.03 -0.42 9.69
CA GLY A 194 8.59 -0.98 10.93
C GLY A 194 8.82 0.11 11.98
N LEU A 195 9.45 1.22 11.60
CA LEU A 195 9.67 2.37 12.50
C LEU A 195 8.35 2.96 13.02
N LEU A 196 7.35 3.15 12.16
CA LEU A 196 6.05 3.66 12.57
C LEU A 196 5.36 2.73 13.58
N ASN A 197 5.48 1.41 13.45
CA ASN A 197 4.97 0.48 14.46
C ASN A 197 5.69 0.64 15.80
N VAL A 198 7.01 0.85 15.81
CA VAL A 198 7.76 1.13 17.05
C VAL A 198 7.26 2.42 17.71
N TYR A 199 7.05 3.48 16.94
CA TYR A 199 6.51 4.73 17.49
C TYR A 199 5.06 4.59 17.97
N LEU A 200 4.21 3.85 17.26
CA LEU A 200 2.86 3.54 17.70
C LEU A 200 2.87 2.81 19.05
N MET A 201 3.71 1.79 19.20
CA MET A 201 3.88 1.05 20.45
C MET A 201 4.38 1.94 21.60
N ARG A 202 5.28 2.87 21.31
CA ARG A 202 5.81 3.78 22.32
C ARG A 202 4.79 4.84 22.75
N GLU A 203 4.18 5.51 21.78
CA GLU A 203 3.43 6.75 22.04
C GLU A 203 1.93 6.52 22.27
N VAL A 204 1.36 5.45 21.69
CA VAL A 204 -0.07 5.13 21.83
C VAL A 204 -0.28 4.00 22.84
N CYS A 205 0.65 3.05 22.91
CA CYS A 205 0.58 1.94 23.88
C CYS A 205 1.34 2.18 25.18
N TYR A 206 2.02 3.32 25.30
CA TYR A 206 2.83 3.73 26.46
C TYR A 206 3.88 2.69 26.89
N LEU A 207 4.41 1.93 25.94
CA LEU A 207 5.46 0.95 26.22
C LEU A 207 6.81 1.65 26.39
N ASP A 208 7.62 1.16 27.34
CA ASP A 208 9.03 1.55 27.49
C ASP A 208 9.78 1.38 26.17
N SER A 209 10.82 2.19 25.92
CA SER A 209 11.53 2.19 24.63
C SER A 209 12.00 0.80 24.18
N LYS A 210 12.48 -0.06 25.09
CA LYS A 210 12.88 -1.44 24.76
C LYS A 210 11.69 -2.30 24.35
N ARG A 211 10.60 -2.24 25.10
CA ARG A 211 9.37 -3.00 24.81
C ARG A 211 8.70 -2.50 23.54
N ALA A 212 8.74 -1.19 23.29
CA ALA A 212 8.21 -0.58 22.07
C ALA A 212 8.98 -1.03 20.83
N ILE A 213 10.32 -1.11 20.89
CA ILE A 213 11.14 -1.63 19.79
C ILE A 213 10.78 -3.09 19.51
N VAL A 214 10.81 -3.94 20.54
CA VAL A 214 10.52 -5.37 20.41
C VAL A 214 9.09 -5.60 19.91
N GLY A 215 8.11 -4.96 20.54
CA GLY A 215 6.70 -5.05 20.17
C GLY A 215 6.42 -4.52 18.77
N GLY A 216 7.04 -3.40 18.39
CA GLY A 216 6.87 -2.81 17.06
C GLY A 216 7.42 -3.72 15.96
N ILE A 217 8.58 -4.33 16.17
CA ILE A 217 9.17 -5.29 15.21
C ILE A 217 8.32 -6.56 15.11
N ILE A 218 7.91 -7.14 16.25
CA ILE A 218 7.06 -8.34 16.26
C ILE A 218 5.73 -8.06 15.55
N ALA A 219 5.06 -6.97 15.90
CA ALA A 219 3.79 -6.58 15.27
C ALA A 219 3.96 -6.38 13.77
N TYR A 220 5.03 -5.70 13.34
CA TYR A 220 5.32 -5.49 11.93
C TYR A 220 5.50 -6.81 11.17
N ILE A 221 6.31 -7.75 11.70
CA ILE A 221 6.51 -9.07 11.09
C ILE A 221 5.18 -9.82 10.95
N LEU A 222 4.37 -9.85 12.00
CA LEU A 222 3.06 -10.50 11.98
C LEU A 222 2.11 -9.85 10.96
N ILE A 223 2.12 -8.51 10.85
CA ILE A 223 1.35 -7.77 9.85
C ILE A 223 1.80 -8.14 8.44
N THR A 224 3.10 -8.21 8.18
CA THR A 224 3.64 -8.61 6.86
C THR A 224 3.22 -10.03 6.50
N ILE A 225 3.32 -10.98 7.44
CA ILE A 225 2.85 -12.36 7.23
C ILE A 225 1.36 -12.37 6.90
N ALA A 226 0.54 -11.67 7.68
CA ALA A 226 -0.90 -11.61 7.44
C ALA A 226 -1.22 -10.97 6.08
N ALA A 227 -0.48 -9.93 5.67
CA ALA A 227 -0.65 -9.31 4.36
C ALA A 227 -0.36 -10.29 3.21
N ILE A 228 0.66 -11.15 3.34
CA ILE A 228 0.96 -12.19 2.34
C ILE A 228 -0.22 -13.17 2.21
N PHE A 229 -0.74 -13.66 3.34
CA PHE A 229 -1.88 -14.59 3.34
C PHE A 229 -3.15 -13.97 2.77
N VAL A 230 -3.46 -12.72 3.15
CA VAL A 230 -4.63 -12.01 2.61
C VAL A 230 -4.47 -11.82 1.11
N ASN A 231 -3.30 -11.37 0.62
CA ASN A 231 -3.09 -11.22 -0.82
C ASN A 231 -3.24 -12.55 -1.57
N GLN A 232 -2.74 -13.67 -1.05
CA GLN A 232 -2.94 -14.99 -1.66
C GLN A 232 -4.41 -15.41 -1.71
N MET A 233 -5.21 -15.06 -0.71
CA MET A 233 -6.64 -15.41 -0.68
C MET A 233 -7.46 -14.69 -1.76
N PHE A 234 -7.09 -13.44 -2.10
CA PHE A 234 -7.84 -12.62 -3.06
C PHE A 234 -7.28 -12.63 -4.48
N TYR A 235 -5.99 -12.99 -4.65
CA TYR A 235 -5.30 -12.97 -5.95
C TYR A 235 -4.70 -14.31 -6.38
N GLY A 236 -4.74 -15.34 -5.52
CA GLY A 236 -4.35 -16.72 -5.86
C GLY A 236 -5.53 -17.52 -6.40
#